data_AF-A0A387B9G4-F1
#
_entry.id   AF-A0A387B9G4-F1
#
_cell.length_a   1.000
_cell.length_b   1.000
_cell.length_c   1.000
_cell.angle_alpha   90.00
_cell.angle_beta   90.00
_cell.angle_gamma   90.00
#
_symmetry.space_group_name_H-M   'P 1'
#
loop_
_entity.id
_entity.type
_entity.pdbx_description
1 polymer ?
#
loop_
_entity_poly.entity_id
_entity_poly.type
_entity_poly.pdbx_seq_one_letter_code
_entity_poly.pdbx_strand_id
1 'polypeptide(L)'
;MRSTRLRNGTRSARTARPIRRGYMASAARQGEPGAPTTVRRPGWFTVAAIAVACLLAGGGSVWAITIVFSPPADVLDSTGFTTAEIVQGEVGASIDLITTAAWSPVLIGRNQAAGTVTRVTVTSGQEVTGGDVLYWVDERPVVIAPGPVPAYRSLAVGTAGSDVAQLQQLLTGMGFYHGVADGSFGWSTRQAVRAWQKSIGVAGDGVVGVGDVVFVPSLPTRIALDVDVVEVGAGLSGGEPVVSGLPPAPRFVLSVADSQSRMMPNGTRVEVTGPDGQNWEAFVVDRVEDAQEGSSVDIVLGRRDGSAVCGGDCGTIPVTGEALLRSRVVTVETVAGLVVPSAALVSQVDGSLAVIDETGVEHEVSVVASAHGMSVIEGVDAGLRVRLPAEASH
;
A
#
# COMPACT_ATOMS: atom_id res chain seq x y z
N MET A 1 27.95 -46.53 -11.15
CA MET A 1 28.28 -46.73 -12.59
C MET A 1 27.38 -45.78 -13.39
N ARG A 2 27.77 -44.97 -14.38
CA ARG A 2 29.04 -44.48 -14.99
C ARG A 2 28.81 -42.97 -15.27
N SER A 3 29.75 -42.04 -15.01
CA SER A 3 30.75 -41.50 -15.97
C SER A 3 30.18 -41.18 -17.37
N THR A 4 30.30 -39.97 -17.95
CA THR A 4 31.55 -39.36 -18.52
C THR A 4 31.21 -37.91 -18.99
N ARG A 5 31.80 -36.80 -18.50
CA ARG A 5 33.09 -36.11 -18.79
C ARG A 5 33.29 -35.39 -20.17
N LEU A 6 33.40 -34.05 -20.07
CA LEU A 6 34.47 -33.14 -20.61
C LEU A 6 34.67 -32.83 -22.12
N ARG A 7 34.67 -31.52 -22.44
CA ARG A 7 35.77 -30.68 -23.05
C ARG A 7 35.24 -29.23 -23.19
N ASN A 8 35.87 -28.10 -22.81
CA ASN A 8 37.24 -27.65 -22.48
C ASN A 8 38.08 -27.05 -23.65
N GLY A 9 38.59 -25.82 -23.46
CA GLY A 9 39.42 -25.01 -24.39
C GLY A 9 39.09 -23.51 -24.26
N THR A 10 39.77 -22.61 -23.53
CA THR A 10 41.19 -22.24 -23.26
C THR A 10 41.91 -21.37 -24.31
N ARG A 11 42.61 -20.33 -23.77
CA ARG A 11 43.72 -19.46 -24.29
C ARG A 11 43.33 -17.99 -24.61
N SER A 12 43.91 -16.95 -23.98
CA SER A 12 45.33 -16.46 -23.89
C SER A 12 45.60 -15.37 -24.94
N ALA A 13 46.40 -14.29 -24.78
CA ALA A 13 46.94 -13.52 -23.65
C ALA A 13 47.76 -12.31 -24.21
N ARG A 14 48.10 -11.29 -23.39
CA ARG A 14 49.10 -10.20 -23.66
C ARG A 14 48.71 -9.23 -24.83
N THR A 15 49.28 -8.03 -25.07
CA THR A 15 50.51 -7.34 -24.58
C THR A 15 50.44 -5.79 -24.75
N ALA A 16 51.00 -5.04 -23.79
CA ALA A 16 51.82 -3.79 -23.88
C ALA A 16 51.60 -2.62 -24.91
N ARG A 17 51.42 -1.38 -24.37
CA ARG A 17 52.16 -0.09 -24.61
C ARG A 17 52.17 0.58 -26.04
N PRO A 18 52.72 1.83 -26.27
CA PRO A 18 52.89 3.06 -25.45
C PRO A 18 52.79 4.46 -26.22
N ILE A 19 53.20 5.57 -25.57
CA ILE A 19 53.74 6.88 -26.10
C ILE A 19 52.79 8.02 -26.57
N ARG A 20 52.85 9.19 -25.91
CA ARG A 20 53.41 10.50 -26.38
C ARG A 20 53.53 11.50 -25.19
N ARG A 21 54.74 12.01 -24.87
CA ARG A 21 55.32 13.36 -25.16
C ARG A 21 54.43 14.54 -24.70
N GLY A 22 54.84 15.52 -23.88
CA GLY A 22 56.10 15.76 -23.14
C GLY A 22 56.90 17.01 -23.60
N TYR A 23 57.18 17.93 -22.67
CA TYR A 23 58.20 19.02 -22.70
C TYR A 23 58.55 19.34 -21.21
N MET A 24 59.81 19.22 -20.74
CA MET A 24 60.84 20.28 -20.58
C MET A 24 60.53 21.33 -19.47
N ALA A 25 61.43 21.81 -18.61
CA ALA A 25 62.89 21.62 -18.37
C ALA A 25 63.26 22.32 -17.01
N SER A 26 64.45 22.32 -16.37
CA SER A 26 65.74 21.58 -16.50
C SER A 26 66.66 21.85 -15.27
N ALA A 27 67.30 20.81 -14.71
CA ALA A 27 68.56 20.87 -13.92
C ALA A 27 68.56 21.64 -12.56
N ALA A 28 69.49 21.47 -11.61
CA ALA A 28 70.68 20.59 -11.50
C ALA A 28 70.99 20.22 -10.02
N ARG A 29 72.10 19.51 -9.78
CA ARG A 29 72.50 18.87 -8.50
C ARG A 29 73.42 19.73 -7.59
N GLN A 30 73.45 19.34 -6.31
CA GLN A 30 74.62 19.18 -5.40
C GLN A 30 75.59 20.36 -5.14
N GLY A 31 75.94 20.55 -3.86
CA GLY A 31 77.15 21.29 -3.45
C GLY A 31 77.17 21.77 -1.99
N GLU A 32 77.64 20.94 -1.07
CA GLU A 32 78.32 21.41 0.16
C GLU A 32 79.76 21.88 -0.20
N PRO A 33 80.57 22.39 0.75
CA PRO A 33 80.34 23.47 1.71
C PRO A 33 81.43 24.56 1.57
N GLY A 34 81.33 25.68 2.31
CA GLY A 34 82.45 26.65 2.34
C GLY A 34 82.20 27.88 3.21
N ALA A 35 82.89 27.96 4.35
CA ALA A 35 83.00 29.19 5.13
C ALA A 35 84.06 30.13 4.54
N PRO A 36 83.88 31.45 4.67
CA PRO A 36 85.01 32.36 4.78
C PRO A 36 85.03 33.14 6.10
N THR A 37 86.23 33.55 6.47
CA THR A 37 86.58 34.14 7.77
C THR A 37 86.46 35.66 7.82
N THR A 38 86.00 36.16 8.98
CA THR A 38 86.39 37.42 9.66
C THR A 38 86.85 38.66 8.86
N VAL A 39 86.19 39.80 9.09
CA VAL A 39 86.89 41.05 9.48
C VAL A 39 86.06 41.79 10.55
N ARG A 40 86.70 42.21 11.65
CA ARG A 40 86.14 43.10 12.69
C ARG A 40 86.24 44.58 12.27
N ARG A 41 85.27 45.40 12.69
CA ARG A 41 85.55 46.70 13.37
C ARG A 41 84.35 47.16 14.21
N PRO A 42 84.55 47.97 15.28
CA PRO A 42 83.64 48.03 16.42
C PRO A 42 82.74 49.27 16.44
N GLY A 43 81.63 49.19 17.18
CA GLY A 43 80.85 50.36 17.57
C GLY A 43 79.57 50.05 18.34
N TRP A 44 79.55 50.36 19.63
CA TRP A 44 78.38 50.85 20.41
C TRP A 44 77.12 49.97 20.60
N PHE A 45 76.69 49.13 19.66
CA PHE A 45 75.32 48.59 19.62
C PHE A 45 74.97 47.49 20.65
N THR A 46 75.93 46.91 21.38
CA THR A 46 75.69 45.78 22.28
C THR A 46 74.95 46.12 23.58
N VAL A 47 74.90 47.38 24.01
CA VAL A 47 74.19 47.77 25.24
C VAL A 47 72.68 47.96 24.99
N ALA A 48 72.30 48.49 23.83
CA ALA A 48 70.90 48.72 23.48
C ALA A 48 70.11 47.42 23.25
N ALA A 49 70.74 46.41 22.64
CA ALA A 49 70.09 45.14 22.32
C ALA A 49 69.67 44.33 23.58
N ILE A 50 70.46 44.40 24.65
CA ILE A 50 70.20 43.66 25.90
C ILE A 50 69.02 44.28 26.67
N ALA A 51 68.91 45.61 26.72
CA ALA A 51 67.79 46.29 27.38
C ALA A 51 66.43 45.98 26.74
N VAL A 52 66.36 45.93 25.41
CA VAL A 52 65.11 45.59 24.68
C VAL A 52 64.75 44.11 24.86
N ALA A 53 65.73 43.20 24.86
CA ALA A 53 65.49 41.78 25.10
C ALA A 53 64.90 41.51 26.50
N CYS A 54 65.39 42.19 27.54
CA CYS A 54 64.85 42.06 28.90
C CYS A 54 63.41 42.60 29.04
N LEU A 55 63.06 43.69 28.35
CA LEU A 55 61.69 44.23 28.36
C LEU A 55 60.69 43.32 27.62
N LEU A 56 61.10 42.74 26.49
CA LEU A 56 60.26 41.76 25.76
C LEU A 56 60.11 40.44 26.53
N ALA A 57 61.16 39.99 27.22
CA ALA A 57 61.05 38.83 28.11
C ALA A 57 60.09 39.11 29.28
N GLY A 58 60.17 40.28 29.92
CA GLY A 58 59.26 40.67 31.00
C GLY A 58 57.79 40.77 30.56
N GLY A 59 57.52 41.38 29.40
CA GLY A 59 56.18 41.46 28.83
C GLY A 59 55.60 40.08 28.46
N GLY A 60 56.43 39.21 27.87
CA GLY A 60 56.05 37.83 27.57
C GLY A 60 55.76 37.00 28.82
N SER A 61 56.51 37.19 29.91
CA SER A 61 56.26 36.53 31.19
C SER A 61 54.90 36.93 31.79
N VAL A 62 54.54 38.21 31.77
CA VAL A 62 53.25 38.68 32.32
C VAL A 62 52.09 38.17 31.47
N TRP A 63 52.18 38.24 30.14
CA TRP A 63 51.12 37.74 29.25
C TRP A 63 50.91 36.23 29.37
N ALA A 64 52.00 35.45 29.46
CA ALA A 64 51.94 34.01 29.71
C ALA A 64 51.35 33.68 31.08
N ILE A 65 51.72 34.41 32.14
CA ILE A 65 51.15 34.22 33.49
C ILE A 65 49.65 34.53 33.50
N THR A 66 49.19 35.59 32.82
CA THR A 66 47.75 35.90 32.77
C THR A 66 46.93 34.85 32.02
N ILE A 67 47.51 34.13 31.04
CA ILE A 67 46.81 33.07 30.30
C ILE A 67 46.87 31.74 31.06
N VAL A 68 47.98 31.44 31.74
CA VAL A 68 48.16 30.20 32.53
C VAL A 68 47.43 30.25 33.88
N PHE A 69 47.19 31.45 34.44
CA PHE A 69 46.41 31.66 35.67
C PHE A 69 45.06 32.36 35.43
N SER A 70 44.62 32.49 34.17
CA SER A 70 43.18 32.61 33.94
C SER A 70 42.56 31.28 34.39
N PRO A 71 41.63 31.25 35.37
CA PRO A 71 40.88 30.04 35.60
C PRO A 71 40.23 29.66 34.26
N PRO A 72 40.22 28.36 33.87
CA PRO A 72 39.42 27.96 32.73
C PRO A 72 38.00 28.45 32.99
N ALA A 73 37.37 29.06 31.99
CA ALA A 73 35.95 29.42 32.11
C ALA A 73 35.20 28.14 32.52
N ASP A 74 34.40 28.23 33.59
CA ASP A 74 33.70 27.07 34.15
C ASP A 74 32.71 26.53 33.12
N VAL A 75 33.18 25.58 32.30
CA VAL A 75 32.38 24.80 31.34
C VAL A 75 31.56 23.69 32.04
N LEU A 76 31.36 23.85 33.35
CA LEU A 76 30.56 23.00 34.23
C LEU A 76 29.56 23.82 35.06
N ASP A 77 29.10 24.96 34.54
CA ASP A 77 27.77 25.43 34.88
C ASP A 77 26.78 24.46 34.20
N SER A 78 26.56 23.30 34.83
CA SER A 78 25.62 22.30 34.37
C SER A 78 24.21 22.85 34.62
N THR A 79 23.73 23.65 33.66
CA THR A 79 22.33 24.09 33.65
C THR A 79 21.46 22.86 33.83
N GLY A 80 20.62 22.83 34.88
CA GLY A 80 19.73 21.70 35.20
C GLY A 80 18.61 21.47 34.17
N PHE A 81 18.78 22.03 32.98
CA PHE A 81 17.90 21.96 31.84
C PHE A 81 18.75 21.92 30.55
N THR A 82 18.22 21.24 29.54
CA THR A 82 18.62 21.44 28.13
C THR A 82 17.60 22.36 27.44
N THR A 83 17.87 22.82 26.23
CA THR A 83 16.90 23.65 25.47
C THR A 83 16.44 22.97 24.19
N ALA A 84 15.15 23.10 23.89
CA ALA A 84 14.55 22.76 22.60
C ALA A 84 13.99 24.03 21.95
N GLU A 85 14.10 24.12 20.63
CA GLU A 85 13.51 25.23 19.86
C GLU A 85 12.10 24.85 19.42
N ILE A 86 11.14 25.76 19.61
CA ILE A 86 9.78 25.60 19.11
C ILE A 86 9.81 25.82 17.59
N VAL A 87 9.52 24.77 16.83
CA VAL A 87 9.54 24.78 15.36
C VAL A 87 8.15 24.47 14.81
N GLN A 88 7.86 24.91 13.58
CA GLN A 88 6.71 24.37 12.88
C GLN A 88 6.93 22.89 12.57
N GLY A 89 5.89 22.10 12.78
CA GLY A 89 5.87 20.68 12.49
C GLY A 89 4.45 20.12 12.58
N GLU A 90 4.37 18.81 12.51
CA GLU A 90 3.11 18.07 12.57
C GLU A 90 3.22 16.97 13.63
N VAL A 91 2.16 16.79 14.40
CA VAL A 91 2.06 15.73 15.40
C VAL A 91 0.86 14.85 15.06
N GLY A 92 1.11 13.55 14.93
CA GLY A 92 0.11 12.54 14.63
C GLY A 92 0.60 11.15 15.06
N ALA A 93 -0.26 10.16 14.90
CA ALA A 93 0.09 8.77 15.13
C ALA A 93 -0.58 7.88 14.09
N SER A 94 0.20 6.96 13.53
CA SER A 94 -0.29 6.00 12.57
C SER A 94 0.40 4.65 12.68
N ILE A 95 -0.32 3.59 12.29
CA ILE A 95 0.18 2.22 12.23
C ILE A 95 0.09 1.75 10.78
N ASP A 96 1.21 1.40 10.16
CA ASP A 96 1.21 0.80 8.83
C ASP A 96 0.92 -0.72 8.94
N LEU A 97 -0.08 -1.20 8.19
CA LEU A 97 -0.58 -2.59 8.19
C LEU A 97 -0.86 -3.08 6.75
N ILE A 98 -1.17 -4.36 6.58
CA ILE A 98 -1.61 -4.94 5.31
C ILE A 98 -3.11 -5.19 5.36
N THR A 99 -3.87 -4.50 4.51
CA THR A 99 -5.30 -4.76 4.28
C THR A 99 -5.43 -5.83 3.20
N THR A 100 -6.17 -6.90 3.49
CA THR A 100 -6.58 -7.88 2.48
C THR A 100 -7.85 -7.38 1.80
N ALA A 101 -7.80 -7.23 0.47
CA ALA A 101 -8.97 -6.99 -0.37
C ALA A 101 -9.34 -8.25 -1.16
N ALA A 102 -10.52 -8.80 -0.92
CA ALA A 102 -10.97 -10.04 -1.54
C ALA A 102 -12.43 -9.93 -1.99
N TRP A 103 -12.73 -10.47 -3.17
CA TRP A 103 -14.12 -10.66 -3.59
C TRP A 103 -14.67 -11.89 -2.87
N SER A 104 -15.95 -11.86 -2.53
CA SER A 104 -16.67 -13.02 -1.96
C SER A 104 -17.73 -13.45 -2.96
N PRO A 105 -17.40 -14.29 -3.96
CA PRO A 105 -18.36 -14.74 -4.96
C PRO A 105 -19.46 -15.57 -4.31
N VAL A 106 -20.71 -15.36 -4.74
CA VAL A 106 -21.87 -16.14 -4.27
C VAL A 106 -22.31 -17.05 -5.40
N LEU A 107 -22.49 -18.35 -5.14
CA LEU A 107 -22.99 -19.29 -6.14
C LEU A 107 -24.40 -18.87 -6.61
N ILE A 108 -24.55 -18.56 -7.91
CA ILE A 108 -25.82 -18.15 -8.52
C ILE A 108 -26.33 -19.11 -9.60
N GLY A 109 -25.48 -19.98 -10.14
CA GLY A 109 -25.86 -20.91 -11.20
C GLY A 109 -25.05 -22.20 -11.16
N ARG A 110 -25.70 -23.32 -11.48
CA ARG A 110 -25.07 -24.64 -11.62
C ARG A 110 -25.04 -25.05 -13.08
N ASN A 111 -23.94 -25.68 -13.49
CA ASN A 111 -23.89 -26.42 -14.74
C ASN A 111 -24.92 -27.55 -14.74
N GLN A 112 -25.42 -27.91 -15.91
CA GLN A 112 -26.24 -29.10 -16.16
C GLN A 112 -25.82 -29.87 -17.42
N ALA A 113 -24.80 -29.39 -18.15
CA ALA A 113 -24.23 -30.10 -19.29
C ALA A 113 -23.29 -31.20 -18.81
N ALA A 114 -23.37 -32.37 -19.42
CA ALA A 114 -22.43 -33.47 -19.23
C ALA A 114 -21.62 -33.67 -20.51
N GLY A 115 -20.33 -33.96 -20.39
CA GLY A 115 -19.40 -34.03 -21.53
C GLY A 115 -18.05 -33.41 -21.21
N THR A 116 -17.29 -33.02 -22.24
CA THR A 116 -15.98 -32.37 -22.10
C THR A 116 -16.07 -30.88 -22.40
N VAL A 117 -15.49 -30.03 -21.56
CA VAL A 117 -15.36 -28.60 -21.84
C VAL A 117 -14.44 -28.39 -23.04
N THR A 118 -15.00 -27.85 -24.13
CA THR A 118 -14.30 -27.65 -25.42
C THR A 118 -13.82 -26.22 -25.61
N ARG A 119 -14.42 -25.24 -24.92
CA ARG A 119 -14.05 -23.82 -24.97
C ARG A 119 -14.61 -23.09 -23.76
N VAL A 120 -13.86 -22.12 -23.22
CA VAL A 120 -14.37 -21.11 -22.28
C VAL A 120 -14.36 -19.76 -23.00
N THR A 121 -15.42 -18.95 -22.85
CA THR A 121 -15.62 -17.70 -23.61
C THR A 121 -15.58 -16.47 -22.70
N VAL A 122 -16.06 -16.59 -21.47
CA VAL A 122 -16.07 -15.49 -20.48
C VAL A 122 -14.82 -15.52 -19.60
N THR A 123 -14.38 -14.33 -19.17
CA THR A 123 -13.32 -14.19 -18.16
C THR A 123 -13.94 -13.89 -16.79
N SER A 124 -13.36 -14.40 -15.70
CA SER A 124 -13.80 -14.01 -14.36
C SER A 124 -13.73 -12.50 -14.18
N GLY A 125 -14.76 -11.91 -13.57
CA GLY A 125 -14.90 -10.47 -13.42
C GLY A 125 -15.65 -9.76 -14.55
N GLN A 126 -15.93 -10.46 -15.66
CA GLN A 126 -16.70 -9.95 -16.79
C GLN A 126 -18.18 -9.76 -16.41
N GLU A 127 -18.76 -8.65 -16.88
CA GLU A 127 -20.21 -8.46 -16.87
C GLU A 127 -20.85 -9.23 -18.03
N VAL A 128 -21.89 -10.00 -17.73
CA VAL A 128 -22.63 -10.81 -18.70
C VAL A 128 -24.12 -10.45 -18.70
N THR A 129 -24.72 -10.61 -19.87
CA THR A 129 -26.10 -10.30 -20.21
C THR A 129 -26.86 -11.57 -20.60
N GLY A 130 -28.19 -11.51 -20.62
CA GLY A 130 -29.02 -12.65 -21.01
C GLY A 130 -28.81 -13.01 -22.48
N GLY A 131 -28.26 -14.20 -22.74
CA GLY A 131 -27.91 -14.67 -24.07
C GLY A 131 -26.42 -14.88 -24.31
N ASP A 132 -25.56 -14.43 -23.40
CA ASP A 132 -24.11 -14.62 -23.51
C ASP A 132 -23.71 -16.09 -23.30
N VAL A 133 -22.80 -16.57 -24.15
CA VAL A 133 -22.25 -17.93 -24.06
C VAL A 133 -21.11 -17.95 -23.04
N LEU A 134 -21.24 -18.74 -21.98
CA LEU A 134 -20.22 -18.84 -20.93
C LEU A 134 -19.05 -19.73 -21.37
N TYR A 135 -19.37 -20.97 -21.72
CA TYR A 135 -18.44 -22.02 -22.13
C TYR A 135 -19.16 -23.01 -23.06
N TRP A 136 -18.44 -24.00 -23.57
CA TRP A 136 -18.93 -25.01 -24.50
C TRP A 136 -18.60 -26.41 -23.97
N VAL A 137 -19.57 -27.32 -24.03
CA VAL A 137 -19.44 -28.73 -23.63
C VAL A 137 -19.81 -29.59 -24.83
N ASP A 138 -18.91 -30.49 -25.26
CA ASP A 138 -19.09 -31.32 -26.48
C ASP A 138 -19.57 -30.52 -27.71
N GLU A 139 -18.91 -29.38 -27.97
CA GLU A 139 -19.25 -28.42 -29.04
C GLU A 139 -20.68 -27.83 -28.97
N ARG A 140 -21.35 -27.91 -27.80
CA ARG A 140 -22.62 -27.22 -27.50
C ARG A 140 -22.39 -26.03 -26.56
N PRO A 141 -22.95 -24.85 -26.83
CA PRO A 141 -22.80 -23.68 -25.99
C PRO A 141 -23.67 -23.79 -24.73
N VAL A 142 -23.12 -23.38 -23.60
CA VAL A 142 -23.86 -23.17 -22.36
C VAL A 142 -24.11 -21.68 -22.20
N VAL A 143 -25.37 -21.27 -22.34
CA VAL A 143 -25.78 -19.86 -22.38
C VAL A 143 -26.32 -19.40 -21.02
N ILE A 144 -26.00 -18.18 -20.59
CA ILE A 144 -26.56 -17.61 -19.37
C ILE A 144 -27.92 -16.94 -19.62
N ALA A 145 -28.85 -17.15 -18.70
CA ALA A 145 -30.21 -16.64 -18.80
C ALA A 145 -30.74 -16.12 -17.45
N PRO A 146 -31.63 -15.12 -17.43
CA PRO A 146 -32.27 -14.67 -16.21
C PRO A 146 -33.42 -15.62 -15.84
N GLY A 147 -33.52 -16.00 -14.58
CA GLY A 147 -34.60 -16.84 -14.06
C GLY A 147 -34.26 -17.46 -12.69
N PRO A 148 -35.18 -17.46 -11.72
CA PRO A 148 -34.94 -18.09 -10.42
C PRO A 148 -35.08 -19.63 -10.45
N VAL A 149 -35.59 -20.21 -11.54
CA VAL A 149 -35.76 -21.66 -11.68
C VAL A 149 -34.55 -22.23 -12.42
N PRO A 150 -33.77 -23.17 -11.85
CA PRO A 150 -32.67 -23.79 -12.57
C PRO A 150 -33.19 -24.65 -13.73
N ALA A 151 -32.34 -24.96 -14.71
CA ALA A 151 -32.67 -25.97 -15.71
C ALA A 151 -32.69 -27.36 -15.03
N TYR A 152 -33.78 -28.12 -15.19
CA TYR A 152 -33.95 -29.47 -14.61
C TYR A 152 -34.52 -30.50 -15.60
N ARG A 153 -34.85 -30.08 -16.82
CA ARG A 153 -35.38 -30.90 -17.92
C ARG A 153 -35.11 -30.20 -19.25
N SER A 154 -35.25 -30.94 -20.36
CA SER A 154 -35.27 -30.33 -21.70
C SER A 154 -36.61 -29.63 -21.97
N LEU A 155 -36.56 -28.50 -22.66
CA LEU A 155 -37.72 -27.69 -23.06
C LEU A 155 -38.00 -27.89 -24.56
N ALA A 156 -39.22 -28.30 -24.89
CA ALA A 156 -39.64 -28.67 -26.24
C ALA A 156 -41.16 -28.50 -26.41
N VAL A 157 -41.69 -28.65 -27.62
CA VAL A 157 -43.13 -28.48 -27.86
C VAL A 157 -43.97 -29.38 -26.95
N GLY A 158 -44.89 -28.77 -26.22
CA GLY A 158 -45.73 -29.45 -25.22
C GLY A 158 -45.22 -29.37 -23.77
N THR A 159 -44.00 -28.88 -23.52
CA THR A 159 -43.57 -28.54 -22.15
C THR A 159 -44.25 -27.25 -21.68
N ALA A 160 -44.61 -27.19 -20.40
CA ALA A 160 -45.14 -25.97 -19.78
C ALA A 160 -44.62 -25.80 -18.35
N GLY A 161 -44.42 -24.54 -17.93
CA GLY A 161 -43.89 -24.18 -16.61
C GLY A 161 -43.22 -22.80 -16.57
N SER A 162 -42.73 -22.44 -15.38
CA SER A 162 -41.96 -21.21 -15.15
C SER A 162 -40.61 -21.20 -15.85
N ASP A 163 -39.99 -22.37 -16.02
CA ASP A 163 -38.79 -22.62 -16.84
C ASP A 163 -39.01 -22.27 -18.32
N VAL A 164 -40.19 -22.57 -18.87
CA VAL A 164 -40.59 -22.14 -20.22
C VAL A 164 -40.83 -20.64 -20.27
N ALA A 165 -41.47 -20.06 -19.24
CA ALA A 165 -41.78 -18.63 -19.20
C ALA A 165 -40.51 -17.76 -19.17
N GLN A 166 -39.51 -18.11 -18.35
CA GLN A 166 -38.24 -17.40 -18.31
C GLN A 166 -37.40 -17.60 -19.60
N LEU A 167 -37.47 -18.77 -20.25
CA LEU A 167 -36.90 -18.96 -21.59
C LEU A 167 -37.59 -18.06 -22.63
N GLN A 168 -38.92 -17.95 -22.61
CA GLN A 168 -39.65 -17.02 -23.48
C GLN A 168 -39.25 -15.56 -23.20
N GLN A 169 -39.07 -15.16 -21.94
CA GLN A 169 -38.59 -13.82 -21.57
C GLN A 169 -37.18 -13.53 -22.11
N LEU A 170 -36.25 -14.47 -21.97
CA LEU A 170 -34.91 -14.40 -22.58
C LEU A 170 -35.00 -14.21 -24.11
N LEU A 171 -35.78 -15.05 -24.79
CA LEU A 171 -35.95 -14.99 -26.24
C LEU A 171 -36.63 -13.69 -26.68
N THR A 172 -37.52 -13.10 -25.88
CA THR A 172 -38.09 -11.77 -26.13
C THR A 172 -37.04 -10.68 -25.97
N GLY A 173 -36.23 -10.73 -24.91
CA GLY A 173 -35.13 -9.78 -24.67
C GLY A 173 -34.09 -9.77 -25.81
N MET A 174 -33.79 -10.95 -26.37
CA MET A 174 -32.93 -11.10 -27.55
C MET A 174 -33.64 -10.84 -28.90
N GLY A 175 -34.95 -10.56 -28.91
CA GLY A 175 -35.72 -10.26 -30.12
C GLY A 175 -36.11 -11.47 -30.98
N PHE A 176 -35.94 -12.71 -30.52
CA PHE A 176 -36.37 -13.92 -31.23
C PHE A 176 -37.82 -14.32 -30.98
N TYR A 177 -38.42 -13.87 -29.87
CA TYR A 177 -39.81 -14.15 -29.51
C TYR A 177 -40.60 -12.83 -29.39
N HIS A 178 -41.84 -12.84 -29.88
CA HIS A 178 -42.74 -11.69 -29.87
C HIS A 178 -44.13 -12.04 -29.27
N GLY A 179 -44.25 -13.24 -28.69
CA GLY A 179 -45.46 -13.66 -27.99
C GLY A 179 -45.44 -13.25 -26.51
N VAL A 180 -46.53 -13.56 -25.81
CA VAL A 180 -46.57 -13.48 -24.34
C VAL A 180 -45.73 -14.62 -23.77
N ALA A 181 -44.93 -14.34 -22.74
CA ALA A 181 -44.24 -15.36 -21.96
C ALA A 181 -45.23 -16.08 -21.03
N ASP A 182 -46.09 -16.91 -21.64
CA ASP A 182 -47.20 -17.64 -21.01
C ASP A 182 -46.79 -18.95 -20.32
N GLY A 183 -45.51 -19.31 -20.39
CA GLY A 183 -44.99 -20.57 -19.86
C GLY A 183 -45.42 -21.81 -20.66
N SER A 184 -45.92 -21.65 -21.89
CA SER A 184 -46.37 -22.75 -22.75
C SER A 184 -45.49 -22.87 -24.00
N PHE A 185 -44.78 -23.99 -24.15
CA PHE A 185 -43.86 -24.19 -25.26
C PHE A 185 -44.65 -24.63 -26.51
N GLY A 186 -45.19 -23.64 -27.21
CA GLY A 186 -45.90 -23.82 -28.47
C GLY A 186 -45.00 -23.78 -29.71
N TRP A 187 -45.63 -23.81 -30.88
CA TRP A 187 -44.94 -23.68 -32.18
C TRP A 187 -44.20 -22.35 -32.34
N SER A 188 -44.73 -21.25 -31.80
CA SER A 188 -44.09 -19.93 -31.80
C SER A 188 -42.78 -19.95 -30.99
N THR A 189 -42.83 -20.46 -29.77
CA THR A 189 -41.64 -20.66 -28.91
C THR A 189 -40.61 -21.55 -29.59
N ARG A 190 -41.03 -22.64 -30.24
CA ARG A 190 -40.12 -23.49 -31.01
C ARG A 190 -39.40 -22.72 -32.12
N GLN A 191 -40.12 -21.92 -32.92
CA GLN A 191 -39.47 -21.17 -34.00
C GLN A 191 -38.50 -20.10 -33.48
N ALA A 192 -38.81 -19.46 -32.34
CA ALA A 192 -37.90 -18.55 -31.65
C ALA A 192 -36.61 -19.25 -31.19
N VAL A 193 -36.72 -20.42 -30.54
CA VAL A 193 -35.57 -21.24 -30.15
C VAL A 193 -34.73 -21.63 -31.38
N ARG A 194 -35.36 -22.03 -32.50
CA ARG A 194 -34.64 -22.37 -33.74
C ARG A 194 -33.93 -21.19 -34.38
N ALA A 195 -34.43 -19.97 -34.21
CA ALA A 195 -33.79 -18.75 -34.69
C ALA A 195 -32.57 -18.39 -33.83
N TRP A 196 -32.73 -18.42 -32.51
CA TRP A 196 -31.67 -18.21 -31.52
C TRP A 196 -30.53 -19.24 -31.63
N GLN A 197 -30.86 -20.53 -31.69
CA GLN A 197 -29.87 -21.60 -31.90
C GLN A 197 -29.02 -21.37 -33.15
N LYS A 198 -29.65 -20.91 -34.25
CA LYS A 198 -28.92 -20.58 -35.48
C LYS A 198 -28.06 -19.32 -35.35
N SER A 199 -28.47 -18.31 -34.58
CA SER A 199 -27.66 -17.10 -34.39
C SER A 199 -26.41 -17.35 -33.56
N ILE A 200 -26.45 -18.33 -32.63
CA ILE A 200 -25.27 -18.79 -31.86
C ILE A 200 -24.49 -19.92 -32.56
N GLY A 201 -24.83 -20.25 -33.82
CA GLY A 201 -24.07 -21.16 -34.67
C GLY A 201 -24.34 -22.66 -34.48
N VAL A 202 -25.39 -23.06 -33.76
CA VAL A 202 -25.74 -24.47 -33.55
C VAL A 202 -26.95 -24.93 -34.37
N ALA A 203 -27.19 -26.25 -34.38
CA ALA A 203 -28.31 -26.85 -35.07
C ALA A 203 -29.65 -26.33 -34.49
N GLY A 204 -30.42 -25.63 -35.32
CA GLY A 204 -31.77 -25.18 -34.97
C GLY A 204 -32.81 -26.31 -34.95
N ASP A 205 -32.73 -27.21 -33.96
CA ASP A 205 -33.70 -28.29 -33.75
C ASP A 205 -34.99 -27.80 -33.05
N GLY A 206 -34.91 -26.72 -32.28
CA GLY A 206 -36.00 -26.13 -31.51
C GLY A 206 -36.24 -26.79 -30.16
N VAL A 207 -35.23 -27.45 -29.60
CA VAL A 207 -35.22 -28.07 -28.27
C VAL A 207 -34.10 -27.44 -27.45
N VAL A 208 -34.41 -27.00 -26.24
CA VAL A 208 -33.38 -26.54 -25.29
C VAL A 208 -33.08 -27.70 -24.34
N GLY A 209 -31.90 -28.29 -24.44
CA GLY A 209 -31.44 -29.32 -23.51
C GLY A 209 -31.22 -28.77 -22.11
N VAL A 210 -31.27 -29.63 -21.10
CA VAL A 210 -31.08 -29.23 -19.70
C VAL A 210 -29.73 -28.53 -19.46
N GLY A 211 -28.69 -28.89 -20.22
CA GLY A 211 -27.36 -28.30 -20.15
C GLY A 211 -27.11 -27.09 -21.06
N ASP A 212 -28.03 -26.77 -21.98
CA ASP A 212 -27.80 -25.69 -22.97
C ASP A 212 -27.91 -24.28 -22.33
N VAL A 213 -28.55 -24.18 -21.16
CA VAL A 213 -28.81 -22.90 -20.47
C VAL A 213 -28.57 -23.00 -18.97
N VAL A 214 -27.78 -22.07 -18.41
CA VAL A 214 -27.66 -21.84 -16.97
C VAL A 214 -28.49 -20.62 -16.59
N PHE A 215 -29.56 -20.86 -15.83
CA PHE A 215 -30.38 -19.79 -15.28
C PHE A 215 -29.77 -19.23 -13.99
N VAL A 216 -29.77 -17.90 -13.87
CA VAL A 216 -29.31 -17.15 -12.69
C VAL A 216 -30.37 -16.11 -12.27
N PRO A 217 -30.45 -15.70 -10.99
CA PRO A 217 -31.57 -14.90 -10.49
C PRO A 217 -31.81 -13.56 -11.20
N SER A 218 -30.74 -12.87 -11.62
CA SER A 218 -30.81 -11.56 -12.27
C SER A 218 -29.64 -11.33 -13.23
N LEU A 219 -29.91 -10.61 -14.32
CA LEU A 219 -28.94 -10.13 -15.31
C LEU A 219 -29.26 -8.67 -15.69
N PRO A 220 -28.29 -7.84 -16.11
CA PRO A 220 -26.85 -8.14 -16.20
C PRO A 220 -26.21 -8.36 -14.82
N THR A 221 -25.10 -9.09 -14.78
CA THR A 221 -24.31 -9.25 -13.55
C THR A 221 -22.85 -9.55 -13.86
N ARG A 222 -21.95 -9.25 -12.92
CA ARG A 222 -20.54 -9.68 -12.99
C ARG A 222 -20.42 -11.10 -12.46
N ILE A 223 -19.76 -11.97 -13.21
CA ILE A 223 -19.57 -13.38 -12.82
C ILE A 223 -18.11 -13.75 -12.63
N ALA A 224 -17.87 -14.74 -11.79
CA ALA A 224 -16.66 -15.56 -11.81
C ALA A 224 -17.07 -16.99 -12.19
N LEU A 225 -16.32 -17.61 -13.12
CA LEU A 225 -16.39 -19.04 -13.31
C LEU A 225 -15.42 -19.72 -12.35
N ASP A 226 -15.82 -20.88 -11.84
CA ASP A 226 -14.92 -21.78 -11.13
C ASP A 226 -13.93 -22.40 -12.14
N VAL A 227 -12.67 -21.93 -12.09
CA VAL A 227 -11.62 -22.33 -13.04
C VAL A 227 -11.07 -23.73 -12.76
N ASP A 228 -11.22 -24.25 -11.54
CA ASP A 228 -10.81 -25.61 -11.18
C ASP A 228 -11.84 -26.65 -11.67
N VAL A 229 -13.04 -26.19 -12.07
CA VAL A 229 -14.13 -27.03 -12.59
C VAL A 229 -14.34 -26.82 -14.10
N VAL A 230 -14.22 -25.60 -14.60
CA VAL A 230 -14.49 -25.26 -16.01
C VAL A 230 -13.23 -24.77 -16.71
N GLU A 231 -12.31 -25.71 -16.94
CA GLU A 231 -11.15 -25.53 -17.82
C GLU A 231 -11.28 -26.36 -19.11
N VAL A 232 -10.60 -25.97 -20.20
CA VAL A 232 -10.67 -26.70 -21.47
C VAL A 232 -10.04 -28.10 -21.33
N GLY A 233 -10.83 -29.14 -21.59
CA GLY A 233 -10.49 -30.53 -21.37
C GLY A 233 -11.08 -31.15 -20.09
N ALA A 234 -11.68 -30.34 -19.20
CA ALA A 234 -12.36 -30.85 -18.01
C ALA A 234 -13.60 -31.69 -18.38
N GLY A 235 -13.81 -32.78 -17.63
CA GLY A 235 -15.00 -33.62 -17.74
C GLY A 235 -16.09 -33.15 -16.78
N LEU A 236 -17.26 -32.82 -17.30
CA LEU A 236 -18.45 -32.42 -16.55
C LEU A 236 -19.50 -33.55 -16.53
N SER A 237 -20.19 -33.66 -15.41
CA SER A 237 -21.24 -34.66 -15.12
C SER A 237 -22.63 -34.05 -14.99
N GLY A 238 -22.72 -32.74 -14.75
CA GLY A 238 -23.95 -32.01 -14.51
C GLY A 238 -24.24 -31.86 -13.02
N GLY A 239 -24.59 -30.64 -12.59
CA GLY A 239 -24.83 -30.26 -11.20
C GLY A 239 -23.71 -29.42 -10.57
N GLU A 240 -22.59 -29.22 -11.26
CA GLU A 240 -21.41 -28.52 -10.73
C GLU A 240 -21.68 -27.03 -10.44
N PRO A 241 -21.13 -26.46 -9.35
CA PRO A 241 -21.38 -25.08 -8.91
C PRO A 241 -20.54 -24.03 -9.68
N VAL A 242 -20.71 -23.94 -11.01
CA VAL A 242 -19.73 -23.24 -11.86
C VAL A 242 -19.91 -21.73 -12.03
N VAL A 243 -21.10 -21.16 -11.77
CA VAL A 243 -21.35 -19.72 -11.98
C VAL A 243 -21.55 -19.02 -10.64
N SER A 244 -20.58 -18.22 -10.24
CA SER A 244 -20.69 -17.35 -9.07
C SER A 244 -20.90 -15.89 -9.47
N GLY A 245 -21.85 -15.22 -8.82
CA GLY A 245 -22.05 -13.79 -8.94
C GLY A 245 -21.07 -13.04 -8.06
N LEU A 246 -20.46 -11.99 -8.60
CA LEU A 246 -19.59 -11.10 -7.85
C LEU A 246 -20.43 -9.98 -7.21
N PRO A 247 -20.18 -9.61 -5.94
CA PRO A 247 -20.76 -8.42 -5.34
C PRO A 247 -20.32 -7.16 -6.10
N PRO A 248 -20.95 -5.98 -5.87
CA PRO A 248 -20.53 -4.74 -6.52
C PRO A 248 -19.12 -4.26 -6.11
N ALA A 249 -18.60 -4.75 -4.97
CA ALA A 249 -17.29 -4.40 -4.44
C ALA A 249 -16.67 -5.57 -3.65
N PRO A 250 -15.33 -5.66 -3.56
CA PRO A 250 -14.67 -6.61 -2.68
C PRO A 250 -14.78 -6.16 -1.21
N ARG A 251 -14.62 -7.11 -0.29
CA ARG A 251 -14.43 -6.83 1.14
C ARG A 251 -12.99 -6.43 1.40
N PHE A 252 -12.81 -5.48 2.31
CA PHE A 252 -11.51 -5.02 2.79
C PHE A 252 -11.41 -5.36 4.28
N VAL A 253 -10.39 -6.13 4.66
CA VAL A 253 -10.22 -6.66 6.01
C VAL A 253 -8.79 -6.41 6.48
N LEU A 254 -8.66 -6.00 7.75
CA LEU A 254 -7.40 -5.90 8.47
C LEU A 254 -7.39 -6.95 9.58
N SER A 255 -6.64 -8.03 9.41
CA SER A 255 -6.47 -9.06 10.43
C SER A 255 -5.35 -8.64 11.39
N VAL A 256 -5.70 -8.35 12.65
CA VAL A 256 -4.76 -7.82 13.67
C VAL A 256 -4.91 -8.55 15.00
N ALA A 257 -3.94 -8.43 15.92
CA ALA A 257 -4.10 -8.96 17.27
C ALA A 257 -5.17 -8.19 18.07
N ASP A 258 -5.86 -8.84 19.02
CA ASP A 258 -6.85 -8.20 19.90
C ASP A 258 -6.35 -6.89 20.52
N SER A 259 -5.11 -6.86 21.03
CA SER A 259 -4.49 -5.67 21.62
C SER A 259 -4.40 -4.48 20.65
N GLN A 260 -4.14 -4.73 19.38
CA GLN A 260 -4.14 -3.71 18.32
C GLN A 260 -5.58 -3.31 17.95
N SER A 261 -6.52 -4.26 17.91
CA SER A 261 -7.93 -3.99 17.62
C SER A 261 -8.57 -3.00 18.61
N ARG A 262 -8.11 -3.00 19.87
CA ARG A 262 -8.55 -2.05 20.91
C ARG A 262 -8.07 -0.62 20.68
N MET A 263 -6.96 -0.44 19.95
CA MET A 263 -6.45 0.86 19.51
C MET A 263 -7.18 1.39 18.26
N MET A 264 -8.06 0.58 17.66
CA MET A 264 -8.75 0.85 16.40
C MET A 264 -10.27 0.76 16.56
N PRO A 265 -10.90 1.65 17.34
CA PRO A 265 -12.36 1.69 17.48
C PRO A 265 -13.09 1.94 16.15
N ASN A 266 -14.39 1.63 16.11
CA ASN A 266 -15.20 1.89 14.92
C ASN A 266 -15.20 3.40 14.61
N GLY A 267 -15.03 3.76 13.34
CA GLY A 267 -14.83 5.13 12.89
C GLY A 267 -13.37 5.60 12.84
N THR A 268 -12.39 4.82 13.30
CA THR A 268 -10.96 5.09 13.04
C THR A 268 -10.69 5.12 11.53
N ARG A 269 -9.98 6.15 11.06
CA ARG A 269 -9.62 6.32 9.65
C ARG A 269 -8.48 5.37 9.26
N VAL A 270 -8.61 4.79 8.07
CA VAL A 270 -7.59 3.96 7.44
C VAL A 270 -7.40 4.42 6.00
N GLU A 271 -6.16 4.74 5.64
CA GLU A 271 -5.73 5.04 4.28
C GLU A 271 -5.25 3.75 3.60
N VAL A 272 -5.95 3.26 2.58
CA VAL A 272 -5.59 2.02 1.85
C VAL A 272 -4.96 2.38 0.51
N THR A 273 -3.72 1.97 0.29
CA THR A 273 -3.02 2.15 -0.99
C THR A 273 -3.46 1.08 -2.00
N GLY A 274 -4.14 1.50 -3.05
CA GLY A 274 -4.56 0.65 -4.17
C GLY A 274 -3.39 0.16 -5.05
N PRO A 275 -3.63 -0.79 -5.97
CA PRO A 275 -2.59 -1.41 -6.79
C PRO A 275 -1.75 -0.43 -7.62
N ASP A 276 -2.36 0.62 -8.17
CA ASP A 276 -1.66 1.62 -8.99
C ASP A 276 -1.13 2.82 -8.16
N GLY A 277 -1.21 2.72 -6.83
CA GLY A 277 -0.75 3.75 -5.89
C GLY A 277 -1.79 4.83 -5.55
N GLN A 278 -3.05 4.65 -5.93
CA GLN A 278 -4.15 5.50 -5.43
C GLN A 278 -4.24 5.38 -3.90
N ASN A 279 -4.54 6.48 -3.20
CA ASN A 279 -4.89 6.42 -1.78
C ASN A 279 -6.41 6.43 -1.61
N TRP A 280 -6.96 5.41 -0.97
CA TRP A 280 -8.38 5.24 -0.73
C TRP A 280 -8.70 5.43 0.75
N GLU A 281 -9.55 6.41 1.06
CA GLU A 281 -10.03 6.60 2.43
C GLU A 281 -11.05 5.50 2.80
N ALA A 282 -10.82 4.87 3.95
CA ALA A 282 -11.69 3.91 4.59
C ALA A 282 -11.80 4.20 6.10
N PHE A 283 -12.74 3.54 6.74
CA PHE A 283 -12.96 3.59 8.18
C PHE A 283 -13.27 2.19 8.71
N VAL A 284 -12.93 1.94 9.98
CA VAL A 284 -13.35 0.72 10.69
C VAL A 284 -14.87 0.72 10.84
N VAL A 285 -15.56 -0.19 10.17
CA VAL A 285 -17.04 -0.30 10.22
C VAL A 285 -17.51 -1.41 11.15
N ASP A 286 -16.79 -2.53 11.19
CA ASP A 286 -17.17 -3.72 11.97
C ASP A 286 -15.92 -4.49 12.44
N ARG A 287 -16.09 -5.37 13.43
CA ARG A 287 -15.04 -6.25 13.97
C ARG A 287 -15.59 -7.64 14.22
N VAL A 288 -14.95 -8.62 13.60
CA VAL A 288 -15.28 -10.05 13.73
C VAL A 288 -14.12 -10.73 14.44
N GLU A 289 -14.38 -11.37 15.57
CA GLU A 289 -13.39 -12.25 16.22
C GLU A 289 -13.20 -13.50 15.37
N ASP A 290 -11.96 -13.85 14.99
CA ASP A 290 -11.72 -15.09 14.26
C ASP A 290 -11.83 -16.29 15.21
N ALA A 291 -12.88 -17.09 14.99
CA ALA A 291 -13.16 -18.30 15.74
C ALA A 291 -12.18 -19.46 15.44
N GLN A 292 -11.32 -19.37 14.41
CA GLN A 292 -10.31 -20.39 14.09
C GLN A 292 -8.99 -20.17 14.83
N GLU A 293 -8.46 -18.94 14.89
CA GLU A 293 -7.16 -18.65 15.52
C GLU A 293 -7.26 -18.01 16.93
N GLY A 294 -8.44 -17.54 17.36
CA GLY A 294 -8.73 -17.13 18.75
C GLY A 294 -7.87 -15.99 19.32
N SER A 295 -7.13 -15.30 18.46
CA SER A 295 -6.14 -14.26 18.82
C SER A 295 -6.03 -13.15 17.76
N SER A 296 -6.47 -13.43 16.54
CA SER A 296 -6.71 -12.48 15.46
C SER A 296 -8.15 -11.94 15.49
N VAL A 297 -8.29 -10.67 15.14
CA VAL A 297 -9.56 -9.96 14.97
C VAL A 297 -9.58 -9.37 13.57
N ASP A 298 -10.59 -9.72 12.80
CA ASP A 298 -10.83 -9.19 11.46
C ASP A 298 -11.59 -7.86 11.56
N ILE A 299 -10.86 -6.78 11.29
CA ILE A 299 -11.39 -5.43 11.22
C ILE A 299 -11.91 -5.19 9.80
N VAL A 300 -13.22 -5.06 9.65
CA VAL A 300 -13.85 -4.78 8.34
C VAL A 300 -13.78 -3.28 8.06
N LEU A 301 -13.34 -2.94 6.86
CA LEU A 301 -13.21 -1.57 6.37
C LEU A 301 -14.32 -1.20 5.38
N GLY A 302 -14.81 0.03 5.50
CA GLY A 302 -15.81 0.61 4.60
C GLY A 302 -15.77 2.14 4.62
N ARG A 303 -16.50 2.80 3.72
CA ARG A 303 -16.64 4.27 3.74
C ARG A 303 -17.87 4.71 4.53
N ARG A 304 -17.87 5.96 4.99
CA ARG A 304 -18.97 6.58 5.76
C ARG A 304 -20.28 6.69 4.99
N ASP A 305 -20.21 6.74 3.66
CA ASP A 305 -21.37 6.79 2.75
C ASP A 305 -21.88 5.38 2.35
N GLY A 306 -21.23 4.31 2.83
CA GLY A 306 -21.52 2.94 2.43
C GLY A 306 -21.01 2.56 1.04
N SER A 307 -20.27 3.44 0.34
CA SER A 307 -19.64 3.10 -0.93
C SER A 307 -18.40 2.23 -0.76
N ALA A 308 -17.97 1.59 -1.84
CA ALA A 308 -16.78 0.75 -1.86
C ALA A 308 -15.53 1.55 -1.49
N VAL A 309 -14.62 0.98 -0.69
CA VAL A 309 -13.33 1.62 -0.34
C VAL A 309 -12.56 2.05 -1.60
N CYS A 310 -12.50 1.18 -2.61
CA CYS A 310 -11.90 1.44 -3.92
C CYS A 310 -12.68 2.39 -4.84
N GLY A 311 -13.87 2.85 -4.47
CA GLY A 311 -14.68 3.75 -5.29
C GLY A 311 -14.97 3.19 -6.69
N GLY A 312 -14.57 3.92 -7.74
CA GLY A 312 -14.65 3.46 -9.13
C GLY A 312 -13.51 2.51 -9.54
N ASP A 313 -12.41 2.48 -8.79
CA ASP A 313 -11.18 1.77 -9.15
C ASP A 313 -11.21 0.28 -8.77
N CYS A 314 -12.33 -0.23 -8.24
CA CYS A 314 -12.45 -1.62 -7.79
C CYS A 314 -12.15 -2.65 -8.88
N GLY A 315 -12.26 -2.29 -10.17
CA GLY A 315 -11.87 -3.15 -11.28
C GLY A 315 -10.36 -3.48 -11.35
N THR A 316 -9.51 -2.75 -10.61
CA THR A 316 -8.07 -3.02 -10.48
C THR A 316 -7.76 -4.20 -9.54
N ILE A 317 -8.71 -4.60 -8.70
CA ILE A 317 -8.53 -5.65 -7.70
C ILE A 317 -8.83 -7.02 -8.34
N PRO A 318 -7.89 -7.99 -8.31
CA PRO A 318 -8.09 -9.31 -8.89
C PRO A 318 -9.34 -9.98 -8.30
N VAL A 319 -10.17 -10.55 -9.18
CA VAL A 319 -11.44 -11.22 -8.83
C VAL A 319 -11.28 -12.64 -8.32
N THR A 320 -10.08 -13.21 -8.45
CA THR A 320 -9.69 -14.54 -7.98
C THR A 320 -8.58 -14.41 -6.94
N GLY A 321 -8.79 -14.98 -5.76
CA GLY A 321 -7.85 -14.88 -4.64
C GLY A 321 -7.91 -13.54 -3.91
N GLU A 322 -6.81 -13.19 -3.26
CA GLU A 322 -6.68 -12.06 -2.35
C GLU A 322 -5.66 -11.04 -2.86
N ALA A 323 -5.96 -9.75 -2.68
CA ALA A 323 -5.03 -8.65 -2.94
C ALA A 323 -4.52 -8.08 -1.62
N LEU A 324 -3.22 -8.16 -1.38
CA LEU A 324 -2.55 -7.58 -0.22
C LEU A 324 -2.21 -6.11 -0.49
N LEU A 325 -2.94 -5.21 0.13
CA LEU A 325 -2.81 -3.77 -0.03
C LEU A 325 -2.09 -3.17 1.17
N ARG A 326 -1.18 -2.21 0.94
CA ARG A 326 -0.58 -1.44 2.04
C ARG A 326 -1.62 -0.49 2.61
N SER A 327 -1.65 -0.34 3.92
CA SER A 327 -2.59 0.54 4.59
C SER A 327 -1.96 1.27 5.76
N ARG A 328 -2.47 2.45 6.07
CA ARG A 328 -2.06 3.27 7.20
C ARG A 328 -3.29 3.59 8.04
N VAL A 329 -3.31 3.06 9.25
CA VAL A 329 -4.33 3.38 10.25
C VAL A 329 -3.95 4.68 10.93
N VAL A 330 -4.79 5.70 10.88
CA VAL A 330 -4.57 6.98 11.57
C VAL A 330 -5.19 6.87 12.96
N THR A 331 -4.36 6.69 13.99
CA THR A 331 -4.81 6.55 15.38
C THR A 331 -4.92 7.90 16.10
N VAL A 332 -4.12 8.88 15.69
CA VAL A 332 -4.28 10.29 16.05
C VAL A 332 -4.17 11.11 14.77
N GLU A 333 -5.21 11.88 14.46
CA GLU A 333 -5.26 12.78 13.31
C GLU A 333 -4.06 13.74 13.35
N THR A 334 -3.38 13.90 12.21
CA THR A 334 -2.20 14.76 12.12
C THR A 334 -2.60 16.23 12.24
N VAL A 335 -2.09 16.91 13.26
CA VAL A 335 -2.29 18.36 13.48
C VAL A 335 -0.98 19.09 13.22
N ALA A 336 -1.02 20.08 12.34
CA ALA A 336 0.08 20.99 12.06
C ALA A 336 0.04 22.20 13.00
N GLY A 337 1.21 22.65 13.45
CA GLY A 337 1.33 23.85 14.28
C GLY A 337 2.74 24.05 14.84
N LEU A 338 2.85 24.77 15.94
CA LEU A 338 4.11 24.92 16.67
C LEU A 338 4.29 23.72 17.59
N VAL A 339 5.39 23.01 17.42
CA VAL A 339 5.63 21.73 18.09
C VAL A 339 6.72 21.88 19.15
N VAL A 340 6.43 21.35 20.34
CA VAL A 340 7.34 21.31 21.49
C VAL A 340 7.40 19.88 22.05
N PRO A 341 8.52 19.40 22.59
CA PRO A 341 8.52 18.14 23.34
C PRO A 341 7.61 18.27 24.56
N SER A 342 6.75 17.28 24.82
CA SER A 342 5.76 17.34 25.91
C SER A 342 6.42 17.48 27.30
N ALA A 343 7.70 17.13 27.44
CA ALA A 343 8.49 17.33 28.66
C ALA A 343 8.88 18.79 28.96
N ALA A 344 8.67 19.73 28.02
CA ALA A 344 8.84 21.17 28.26
C ALA A 344 7.57 21.83 28.85
N LEU A 345 6.44 21.13 28.85
CA LEU A 345 5.18 21.62 29.39
C LEU A 345 5.20 21.52 30.91
N VAL A 346 4.89 22.63 31.57
CA VAL A 346 4.79 22.74 33.03
C VAL A 346 3.34 23.05 33.39
N SER A 347 2.76 22.28 34.31
CA SER A 347 1.43 22.57 34.86
C SER A 347 1.56 23.61 35.96
N GLN A 348 0.84 24.72 35.84
CA GLN A 348 0.72 25.71 36.90
C GLN A 348 -0.30 25.28 37.96
N VAL A 349 -0.33 26.02 39.08
CA VAL A 349 -1.15 25.73 40.27
C VAL A 349 -2.65 25.89 40.00
N ASP A 350 -3.03 26.68 39.00
CA ASP A 350 -4.41 26.88 38.54
C ASP A 350 -4.89 25.84 37.51
N GLY A 351 -3.99 24.95 37.06
CA GLY A 351 -4.26 23.94 36.04
C GLY A 351 -4.04 24.41 34.60
N SER A 352 -3.55 25.65 34.38
CA SER A 352 -3.04 26.06 33.07
C SER A 352 -1.71 25.36 32.73
N LEU A 353 -1.34 25.38 31.45
CA LEU A 353 -0.07 24.86 30.96
C LEU A 353 0.81 26.03 30.52
N ALA A 354 2.11 25.92 30.79
CA ALA A 354 3.10 26.91 30.37
C ALA A 354 4.35 26.22 29.81
N VAL A 355 5.13 26.95 29.01
CA VAL A 355 6.51 26.62 28.67
C VAL A 355 7.44 27.65 29.29
N ILE A 356 8.61 27.21 29.76
CA ILE A 356 9.62 28.10 30.35
C ILE A 356 10.70 28.38 29.31
N ASP A 357 10.94 29.64 28.95
CA ASP A 357 11.98 29.98 27.98
C ASP A 357 13.41 29.89 28.55
N GLU A 358 14.42 30.01 27.68
CA GLU A 358 15.83 29.94 28.08
C GLU A 358 16.22 30.97 29.15
N THR A 359 15.54 32.11 29.23
CA THR A 359 15.76 33.15 30.25
C THR A 359 15.09 32.82 31.59
N GLY A 360 14.01 32.03 31.55
CA GLY A 360 13.25 31.59 32.72
C GLY A 360 11.89 32.27 32.86
N VAL A 361 11.42 32.96 31.81
CA VAL A 361 10.06 33.49 31.77
C VAL A 361 9.09 32.37 31.38
N GLU A 362 7.98 32.28 32.10
CA GLU A 362 6.89 31.36 31.77
C GLU A 362 5.97 32.01 30.72
N HIS A 363 5.65 31.25 29.67
CA HIS A 363 4.69 31.62 28.64
C HIS A 363 3.52 30.63 28.69
N GLU A 364 2.32 31.13 28.94
CA GLU A 364 1.10 30.32 28.96
C GLU A 364 0.80 29.76 27.56
N VAL A 365 0.46 28.46 27.48
CA VAL A 365 0.19 27.76 26.22
C VAL A 365 -1.03 26.86 26.33
N SER A 366 -1.78 26.73 25.24
CA SER A 366 -2.80 25.69 25.08
C SER A 366 -2.24 24.53 24.26
N VAL A 367 -2.60 23.30 24.61
CA VAL A 367 -2.23 22.10 23.84
C VAL A 367 -3.38 21.72 22.92
N VAL A 368 -3.14 21.73 21.61
CA VAL A 368 -4.12 21.38 20.57
C VAL A 368 -4.12 19.87 20.30
N ALA A 369 -2.93 19.27 20.25
CA ALA A 369 -2.73 17.84 20.01
C ALA A 369 -1.46 17.34 20.71
N SER A 370 -1.36 16.04 20.96
CA SER A 370 -0.14 15.40 21.47
C SER A 370 -0.05 13.95 21.02
N ALA A 371 1.13 13.55 20.55
CA ALA A 371 1.45 12.17 20.17
C ALA A 371 2.97 11.96 20.24
N HIS A 372 3.40 10.73 20.54
CA HIS A 372 4.82 10.33 20.53
C HIS A 372 5.78 11.23 21.35
N GLY A 373 5.30 11.84 22.43
CA GLY A 373 6.10 12.73 23.30
C GLY A 373 6.32 14.14 22.75
N MET A 374 5.62 14.52 21.68
CA MET A 374 5.55 15.88 21.15
C MET A 374 4.12 16.42 21.29
N SER A 375 4.00 17.73 21.46
CA SER A 375 2.74 18.46 21.61
C SER A 375 2.68 19.63 20.63
N VAL A 376 1.53 19.80 19.98
CA VAL A 376 1.21 21.03 19.23
C VAL A 376 0.62 22.03 20.20
N ILE A 377 1.18 23.24 20.21
CA ILE A 377 0.80 24.32 21.12
C ILE A 377 0.45 25.61 20.40
N GLU A 378 -0.39 26.42 21.05
CA GLU A 378 -0.67 27.81 20.71
C GLU A 378 -0.33 28.72 21.92
N GLY A 379 -0.10 30.01 21.67
CA GLY A 379 0.21 31.01 22.71
C GLY A 379 1.62 31.62 22.65
N VAL A 380 2.51 31.06 21.81
CA VAL A 380 3.92 31.48 21.68
C VAL A 380 4.34 31.61 20.21
N ASP A 381 5.48 32.28 19.97
CA ASP A 381 6.07 32.44 18.63
C ASP A 381 7.03 31.30 18.25
N ALA A 382 7.20 31.08 16.95
CA ALA A 382 8.20 30.15 16.40
C ALA A 382 9.64 30.63 16.67
N GLY A 383 10.56 29.70 16.92
CA GLY A 383 11.97 29.96 17.23
C GLY A 383 12.24 30.25 18.71
N LEU A 384 11.20 30.30 19.57
CA LEU A 384 11.37 30.42 21.01
C LEU A 384 12.08 29.16 21.55
N ARG A 385 13.15 29.34 22.33
CA ARG A 385 13.90 28.25 22.95
C ARG A 385 13.37 28.01 24.36
N VAL A 386 12.86 26.81 24.61
CA VAL A 386 12.25 26.40 25.88
C VAL A 386 13.10 25.38 26.62
N ARG A 387 13.01 25.40 27.95
CA ARG A 387 13.74 24.52 28.85
C ARG A 387 13.09 23.15 28.91
N LEU A 388 13.93 22.12 28.87
CA LEU A 388 13.60 20.73 29.16
C LEU A 388 14.34 20.33 30.44
N PRO A 389 13.67 19.76 31.46
CA PRO A 389 14.35 19.32 32.69
C PRO A 389 15.41 18.27 32.37
N ALA A 390 16.60 18.38 32.99
CA ALA A 390 17.74 17.54 32.65
C ALA A 390 17.61 16.07 33.12
N GLU A 391 16.71 15.77 34.06
CA GLU A 391 16.41 14.40 34.49
C GLU A 391 14.99 14.30 35.07
N ALA A 392 14.38 13.12 34.97
CA ALA A 392 12.99 12.90 35.40
C ALA A 392 12.87 12.75 36.92
N SER A 393 12.02 13.56 37.54
CA SER A 393 11.54 13.33 38.90
C SER A 393 10.65 12.10 38.94
N HIS A 394 11.16 11.02 39.56
CA HIS A 394 10.49 9.73 39.74
C HIS A 394 9.35 9.76 40.77
#